data_AF-A0A2D6FNN0-F1
#
_entry.id   AF-A0A2D6FNN0-F1
#
_cell.length_a   1.000
_cell.length_b   1.000
_cell.length_c   1.000
_cell.angle_alpha   90.00
_cell.angle_beta   90.00
_cell.angle_gamma   90.00
#
_symmetry.space_group_name_H-M   'P 1'
#
loop_
_entity.id
_entity.type
_entity.pdbx_description
1 polymer ?
#
loop_
_entity_poly.entity_id
_entity_poly.type
_entity_poly.pdbx_seq_one_letter_code
_entity_poly.pdbx_strand_id
1 'polypeptide(L)'
;MSTSKLERRFGEFHSKNPEVYSELVRLARELKVAGRERYGIKSLFEIIRWHKAMSTIGDDFKLNNNHAPFYARLIMRKEPDLEKFFEIRAQKI
;
A
#
# COMPACT_ATOMS: atom_id res chain seq x y z
N MET A 1 22.47 7.99 6.93
CA MET A 1 22.08 7.32 5.66
C MET A 1 21.17 8.27 4.90
N SER A 2 21.46 8.54 3.62
CA SER A 2 20.63 9.44 2.81
C SER A 2 19.36 8.70 2.36
N THR A 3 18.22 9.05 2.95
CA THR A 3 16.88 8.58 2.55
C THR A 3 16.64 8.95 1.09
N SER A 4 16.26 7.97 0.25
CA SER A 4 16.06 8.24 -1.18
C SER A 4 14.93 9.27 -1.40
N LYS A 5 14.95 10.00 -2.52
CA LYS A 5 13.89 10.95 -2.88
C LYS A 5 12.49 10.30 -2.90
N LEU A 6 12.42 9.03 -3.29
CA LEU A 6 11.17 8.25 -3.30
C LEU A 6 10.69 7.93 -1.89
N GLU A 7 11.61 7.57 -1.00
CA GLU A 7 11.29 7.25 0.40
C GLU A 7 10.84 8.50 1.17
N ARG A 8 11.46 9.67 0.93
CA ARG A 8 10.99 10.93 1.52
C ARG A 8 9.57 11.29 1.07
N ARG A 9 9.31 11.22 -0.24
CA ARG A 9 7.97 11.45 -0.81
C ARG A 9 6.94 10.45 -0.26
N PHE A 10 7.34 9.19 -0.09
CA PHE A 10 6.49 8.20 0.56
C PHE A 10 6.18 8.57 2.01
N GLY A 11 7.17 8.98 2.80
CA GLY A 11 6.96 9.41 4.18
C GLY A 11 6.00 10.60 4.29
N GLU A 12 6.18 11.63 3.45
CA GLU A 12 5.29 12.79 3.38
C GLU A 12 3.87 12.41 2.95
N PHE A 13 3.72 11.50 1.98
CA PHE A 13 2.40 11.03 1.55
C PHE A 13 1.73 10.21 2.65
N HIS A 14 2.46 9.28 3.27
CA HIS A 14 1.93 8.40 4.31
C HIS A 14 1.49 9.17 5.55
N SER A 15 2.25 10.19 5.97
CA SER A 15 1.88 11.01 7.13
C SER A 15 0.62 11.84 6.89
N LYS A 16 0.38 12.29 5.65
CA LYS A 16 -0.81 13.05 5.26
C LYS A 16 -2.04 12.17 5.00
N ASN A 17 -1.84 10.89 4.69
CA ASN A 17 -2.92 9.97 4.28
C ASN A 17 -2.84 8.65 5.08
N PRO A 18 -2.94 8.69 6.43
CA PRO A 18 -2.84 7.49 7.26
C PRO A 18 -3.94 6.45 6.96
N GLU A 19 -5.09 6.87 6.46
CA GLU A 19 -6.21 6.01 6.10
C GLU A 19 -5.86 5.03 4.97
N VAL A 20 -4.96 5.40 4.06
CA VAL A 20 -4.48 4.50 3.00
C VAL A 20 -3.81 3.27 3.60
N TYR A 21 -3.02 3.45 4.67
CA TYR A 21 -2.38 2.33 5.36
C TYR A 21 -3.42 1.40 5.98
N SER A 22 -4.34 1.97 6.76
CA SER A 22 -5.37 1.21 7.46
C SER A 22 -6.25 0.41 6.49
N GLU A 23 -6.62 1.01 5.35
CA GLU A 23 -7.42 0.37 4.33
C GLU A 23 -6.66 -0.76 3.62
N LEU A 24 -5.37 -0.59 3.33
CA LEU A 24 -4.54 -1.67 2.78
C LEU A 24 -4.41 -2.85 3.75
N VAL A 25 -4.23 -2.59 5.04
CA VAL A 25 -4.17 -3.64 6.06
C VAL A 25 -5.51 -4.37 6.16
N ARG A 26 -6.62 -3.64 6.16
CA ARG A 26 -7.98 -4.21 6.17
C ARG A 26 -8.18 -5.16 4.98
N LEU A 27 -7.96 -4.67 3.76
CA LEU A 27 -8.12 -5.46 2.53
C LEU A 27 -7.18 -6.68 2.50
N ALA A 28 -5.95 -6.54 2.98
CA ALA A 28 -5.00 -7.65 3.05
C ALA A 28 -5.47 -8.74 4.02
N ARG A 29 -5.99 -8.36 5.20
CA ARG A 29 -6.57 -9.30 6.17
C ARG A 29 -7.81 -10.00 5.64
N GLU A 30 -8.69 -9.26 4.96
CA GLU A 30 -9.87 -9.86 4.31
C GLU A 30 -9.48 -10.92 3.28
N LEU A 31 -8.50 -10.63 2.43
CA LEU A 31 -7.99 -11.61 1.46
C LEU A 31 -7.32 -12.80 2.14
N LYS A 32 -6.58 -12.58 3.23
CA LYS A 32 -5.96 -13.66 4.01
C LYS A 32 -7.00 -14.58 4.64
N VAL A 33 -8.04 -14.02 5.25
CA VAL A 33 -9.18 -14.78 5.80
C VAL A 33 -9.91 -15.55 4.69
N ALA A 34 -9.99 -14.98 3.48
CA ALA A 34 -10.54 -15.66 2.29
C ALA A 34 -9.61 -16.75 1.70
N GLY A 35 -8.50 -17.10 2.38
CA GLY A 35 -7.60 -18.19 1.98
C GLY A 35 -6.50 -17.81 1.01
N ARG A 36 -6.26 -16.50 0.77
CA ARG A 36 -5.08 -16.08 -0.01
C ARG A 36 -3.85 -16.08 0.89
N GLU A 37 -2.78 -16.74 0.44
CA GLU A 37 -1.50 -16.76 1.17
C GLU A 37 -0.54 -15.67 0.71
N ARG A 38 -0.63 -15.29 -0.57
CA ARG A 38 0.19 -14.26 -1.22
C ARG A 38 -0.66 -13.39 -2.14
N TYR A 39 -0.33 -12.10 -2.21
CA TYR A 39 -1.05 -11.16 -3.05
C TYR A 39 -0.21 -9.97 -3.53
N GLY A 40 -0.65 -9.34 -4.62
CA GLY A 40 -0.02 -8.15 -5.17
C GLY A 40 -0.55 -6.86 -4.53
N ILE A 41 0.32 -6.09 -3.89
CA ILE A 41 -0.07 -4.79 -3.28
C ILE A 41 -0.68 -3.81 -4.28
N LYS A 42 -0.27 -3.88 -5.56
CA LYS A 42 -0.80 -3.01 -6.63
C LYS A 42 -2.29 -3.22 -6.85
N SER A 43 -2.79 -4.45 -6.72
CA SER A 43 -4.21 -4.73 -6.86
C SER A 43 -5.03 -4.02 -5.78
N LEU A 44 -4.53 -3.99 -4.54
CA LEU A 44 -5.18 -3.26 -3.44
C LEU A 44 -5.17 -1.74 -3.67
N PHE A 45 -4.10 -1.23 -4.28
CA PHE A 45 -4.04 0.18 -4.67
C PHE A 45 -5.13 0.55 -5.68
N GLU A 46 -5.39 -0.31 -6.66
CA GLU A 46 -6.47 -0.05 -7.63
C GLU A 46 -7.85 -0.07 -6.96
N ILE A 47 -8.08 -0.94 -5.98
CA ILE A 47 -9.33 -0.95 -5.19
C ILE A 47 -9.50 0.39 -4.44
N ILE A 48 -8.46 0.88 -3.77
CA ILE A 48 -8.51 2.17 -3.08
C ILE A 48 -8.76 3.33 -4.05
N ARG A 49 -8.11 3.31 -5.23
CA ARG A 49 -8.35 4.32 -6.27
C ARG A 49 -9.79 4.29 -6.75
N TRP A 50 -10.34 3.10 -6.97
CA TRP A 50 -11.74 2.94 -7.36
C TRP A 50 -12.69 3.48 -6.28
N HIS A 51 -12.49 3.13 -5.01
CA HIS A 51 -13.28 3.68 -3.90
C HIS A 51 -13.22 5.22 -3.86
N LYS A 52 -12.03 5.81 -4.02
CA LYS A 52 -11.87 7.28 -4.04
C LYS A 52 -12.53 7.92 -5.26
N ALA A 53 -12.41 7.31 -6.44
CA ALA A 53 -13.09 7.80 -7.65
C ALA A 53 -14.62 7.79 -7.50
N MET A 54 -15.17 6.80 -6.79
CA MET A 54 -16.61 6.69 -6.52
C MET A 54 -17.08 7.63 -5.40
N SER A 55 -16.22 7.95 -4.43
CA SER A 55 -16.59 8.70 -3.23
C SER A 55 -16.38 10.21 -3.35
N THR A 56 -15.62 10.68 -4.34
CA THR A 56 -15.17 12.07 -4.42
C THR A 56 -15.35 12.62 -5.82
N ILE A 57 -16.14 13.69 -5.96
CA ILE A 57 -16.19 14.52 -7.17
C ILE A 57 -15.25 15.70 -6.95
N GLY A 58 -14.12 15.76 -7.67
CA GLY A 58 -13.26 16.94 -7.74
C GLY A 58 -12.10 17.03 -6.72
N ASP A 59 -11.75 15.95 -6.02
CA ASP A 59 -10.60 15.94 -5.11
C ASP A 59 -9.33 15.40 -5.82
N ASP A 60 -8.20 16.09 -5.63
CA ASP A 60 -6.92 15.84 -6.32
C ASP A 60 -6.14 14.63 -5.73
N PHE A 61 -6.82 13.74 -4.99
CA PHE A 61 -6.19 12.60 -4.35
C PHE A 61 -5.53 11.66 -5.39
N LYS A 62 -4.19 11.72 -5.47
CA LYS A 62 -3.40 10.89 -6.38
C LYS A 62 -2.55 9.86 -5.64
N LEU A 63 -3.08 8.66 -5.50
CA LEU A 63 -2.31 7.52 -5.00
C LEU A 63 -1.26 7.10 -6.05
N ASN A 64 0.02 7.36 -5.81
CA ASN A 64 1.10 7.05 -6.76
C ASN A 64 1.56 5.59 -6.66
N ASN A 65 1.71 4.90 -7.80
CA ASN A 65 2.24 3.53 -7.89
C ASN A 65 3.63 3.36 -7.26
N ASN A 66 4.45 4.42 -7.24
CA ASN A 66 5.77 4.41 -6.62
C ASN A 66 5.71 4.19 -5.10
N HIS A 67 4.57 4.43 -4.45
CA HIS A 67 4.38 4.16 -3.02
C HIS A 67 4.06 2.69 -2.72
N ALA A 68 3.56 1.93 -3.70
CA ALA A 68 3.07 0.57 -3.48
C ALA A 68 4.14 -0.39 -2.89
N PRO A 69 5.40 -0.41 -3.38
CA PRO A 69 6.45 -1.25 -2.79
C PRO A 69 6.80 -0.83 -1.34
N PHE A 70 6.69 0.45 -1.01
CA PHE A 70 6.95 0.94 0.35
C PHE A 70 5.85 0.52 1.31
N TYR A 71 4.58 0.61 0.88
CA TYR A 71 3.47 0.12 1.69
C TYR A 71 3.54 -1.38 1.92
N ALA A 72 3.83 -2.19 0.90
CA ALA A 72 4.00 -3.64 1.08
C ALA A 72 5.05 -3.95 2.16
N ARG A 73 6.24 -3.37 2.05
CA ARG A 73 7.33 -3.54 3.04
C ARG A 73 6.98 -2.98 4.42
N LEU A 74 6.24 -1.87 4.48
CA LEU A 74 5.81 -1.29 5.74
C LEU A 74 4.82 -2.21 6.46
N ILE A 75 3.81 -2.72 5.75
CA ILE A 75 2.77 -3.60 6.29
C ILE A 75 3.40 -4.93 6.73
N MET A 76 4.20 -5.58 5.89
CA MET A 76 4.89 -6.83 6.23
C MET A 76 5.77 -6.70 7.48
N ARG A 77 6.33 -5.50 7.74
CA ARG A 77 7.16 -5.25 8.92
C ARG A 77 6.36 -4.90 10.16
N LYS A 78 5.22 -4.21 10.01
CA LYS A 78 4.41 -3.71 11.14
C LYS A 78 3.31 -4.67 11.59
N GLU A 79 2.82 -5.50 10.69
CA GLU A 79 1.71 -6.42 10.91
C GLU A 79 2.25 -7.86 10.83
N PRO A 80 2.56 -8.51 11.96
CA PRO A 80 3.15 -9.87 11.96
C PRO A 80 2.29 -10.90 11.23
N ASP A 81 0.97 -10.74 11.25
CA ASP A 81 0.04 -11.60 10.52
C ASP A 81 0.14 -11.44 8.99
N LEU A 82 0.79 -10.40 8.48
CA LEU A 82 0.96 -10.13 7.05
C LEU A 82 2.43 -10.16 6.59
N GLU A 83 3.36 -10.64 7.44
CA GLU A 83 4.82 -10.58 7.19
C GLU A 83 5.25 -11.09 5.81
N LYS A 84 4.60 -12.13 5.29
CA LYS A 84 4.94 -12.76 4.00
C LYS A 84 3.82 -12.64 2.96
N PHE A 85 2.85 -11.78 3.22
CA PHE A 85 1.63 -11.73 2.42
C PHE A 85 1.82 -11.07 1.06
N PHE A 86 2.71 -10.07 0.94
CA PHE A 86 2.91 -9.38 -0.32
C PHE A 86 4.06 -9.92 -1.15
N GLU A 87 3.81 -10.10 -2.44
CA GLU A 87 4.85 -10.42 -3.42
C GLU A 87 5.67 -9.17 -3.74
N ILE A 88 6.78 -8.99 -3.03
CA ILE A 88 7.78 -7.98 -3.36
C ILE A 88 8.67 -8.48 -4.49
N ARG A 89 8.48 -7.94 -5.70
CA ARG A 89 9.45 -8.14 -6.78
C ARG A 89 10.80 -7.58 -6.33
N ALA A 90 11.83 -8.41 -6.34
CA ALA A 90 13.20 -7.92 -6.30
C ALA A 90 13.40 -7.04 -7.53
N GLN A 91 13.55 -5.74 -7.32
CA GLN A 91 13.92 -4.83 -8.39
C GLN A 91 15.37 -5.18 -8.74
N LYS A 92 15.59 -5.85 -9.89
CA LYS A 92 16.94 -6.04 -10.42
C LYS A 92 17.55 -4.65 -10.59
N ILE A 93 18.65 -4.42 -9.87
CA ILE A 93 19.53 -3.27 -10.03
C ILE A 93 20.26 -3.44 -11.37
#